data_AF-A0A2H6NIJ4-F1
#
_entry.id   AF-A0A2H6NIJ4-F1
#
_cell.length_a   1.000
_cell.length_b   1.000
_cell.length_c   1.000
_cell.angle_alpha   90.00
_cell.angle_beta   90.00
_cell.angle_gamma   90.00
#
_symmetry.space_group_name_H-M   'P 1'
#
loop_
_entity.id
_entity.type
_entity.pdbx_description
1 polymer ?
#
loop_
_entity_poly.entity_id
_entity_poly.type
_entity_poly.pdbx_seq_one_letter_code
_entity_poly.pdbx_strand_id
1 'polypeptide(L)'
;EKKCSWASYMTNSPTLIVMIGLPARGKTYVSKKLTRYLNWIGVPTKVFNLGVYRREAVKSYKSYDFFRHDNEEAMRIRKQCALVALEDVKVYFIEESGQIAVFDATNTTRERRDMILAFAKENSYKVFFVESVCDDPEVIAANILDVKVSSPDYPERNRENVMEDFLKRIECYKVTYQPLDPVDYDKDLSFIKVINVGQRFLVNRVQDYI
;
A
#
# COMPACT_ATOMS: atom_id res chain seq x y z
N GLU A 1 -4.41 -34.08 11.95
CA GLU A 1 -4.52 -32.68 12.43
C GLU A 1 -3.48 -31.82 11.72
N LYS A 2 -3.89 -30.74 11.03
CA LYS A 2 -2.93 -29.80 10.43
C LYS A 2 -2.29 -29.01 11.58
N LYS A 3 -1.02 -29.27 11.88
CA LYS A 3 -0.25 -28.48 12.85
C LYS A 3 -0.08 -27.06 12.30
N CYS A 4 -0.77 -26.10 12.91
CA CYS A 4 -0.59 -24.67 12.68
C CYS A 4 0.79 -24.22 13.20
N SER A 5 1.47 -23.27 12.54
CA SER A 5 2.74 -22.74 13.04
C SER A 5 2.52 -21.90 14.30
N TRP A 6 3.54 -21.76 15.16
CA TRP A 6 3.43 -20.94 16.38
C TRP A 6 3.01 -19.50 16.08
N ALA A 7 3.57 -18.90 15.02
CA ALA A 7 3.20 -17.56 14.60
C ALA A 7 1.74 -17.47 14.16
N SER A 8 1.26 -18.47 13.41
CA SER A 8 -0.12 -18.52 12.93
C SER A 8 -1.14 -18.83 14.04
N TYR A 9 -0.73 -19.56 15.09
CA TYR A 9 -1.52 -19.78 16.29
C TYR A 9 -1.75 -18.49 17.10
N MET A 10 -0.77 -17.57 17.09
CA MET A 10 -0.88 -16.29 17.80
C MET A 10 -1.74 -15.25 17.07
N THR A 11 -2.08 -15.48 15.80
CA THR A 11 -2.91 -14.58 14.99
C THR A 11 -4.40 -14.76 15.32
N ASN A 12 -4.87 -14.14 16.41
CA ASN A 12 -6.26 -14.31 16.90
C ASN A 12 -7.35 -13.66 16.02
N SER A 13 -7.00 -12.64 15.22
CA SER A 13 -7.93 -11.97 14.30
C SER A 13 -7.21 -11.62 13.00
N PRO A 14 -7.86 -11.74 11.83
CA PRO A 14 -7.24 -11.35 10.56
C PRO A 14 -6.74 -9.90 10.60
N THR A 15 -5.56 -9.67 10.02
CA THR A 15 -4.89 -8.36 10.06
C THR A 15 -4.72 -7.80 8.66
N LEU A 16 -5.20 -6.57 8.47
CA LEU A 16 -5.01 -5.80 7.25
C LEU A 16 -3.80 -4.86 7.42
N ILE A 17 -2.71 -5.18 6.73
CA ILE A 17 -1.53 -4.31 6.64
C ILE A 17 -1.74 -3.31 5.52
N VAL A 18 -1.79 -2.02 5.86
CA VAL A 18 -2.10 -0.95 4.90
C VAL A 18 -0.84 -0.15 4.60
N MET A 19 -0.36 -0.23 3.36
CA MET A 19 0.81 0.53 2.93
C MET A 19 0.44 2.00 2.71
N ILE A 20 1.30 2.92 3.15
CA ILE A 20 1.15 4.36 2.93
C ILE A 20 2.44 4.94 2.34
N GLY A 21 2.29 5.92 1.44
CA GLY A 21 3.39 6.77 1.01
C GLY A 21 3.32 7.13 -0.46
N LEU A 22 4.14 8.08 -0.87
CA LEU A 22 4.23 8.55 -2.25
C LEU A 22 4.70 7.45 -3.22
N PRO A 23 4.47 7.59 -4.54
CA PRO A 23 5.04 6.70 -5.54
C PRO A 23 6.58 6.60 -5.44
N ALA A 24 7.15 5.48 -5.90
CA ALA A 24 8.60 5.18 -5.85
C ALA A 24 9.24 5.19 -4.44
N ARG A 25 8.46 4.94 -3.38
CA ARG A 25 8.97 4.79 -1.99
C ARG A 25 9.08 3.34 -1.51
N GLY A 26 9.32 2.39 -2.41
CA GLY A 26 9.56 0.99 -2.04
C GLY A 26 8.36 0.21 -1.46
N LYS A 27 7.14 0.76 -1.40
CA LYS A 27 5.95 0.08 -0.83
C LYS A 27 5.76 -1.34 -1.37
N THR A 28 5.66 -1.51 -2.69
CA THR A 28 5.50 -2.85 -3.31
C THR A 28 6.65 -3.80 -3.00
N TYR A 29 7.88 -3.28 -2.85
CA TYR A 29 9.02 -4.10 -2.45
C TYR A 29 8.86 -4.60 -1.01
N VAL A 30 8.52 -3.70 -0.09
CA VAL A 30 8.22 -4.04 1.32
C VAL A 30 7.06 -5.01 1.40
N SER A 31 5.94 -4.75 0.71
CA SER A 31 4.78 -5.65 0.68
C SER A 31 5.16 -7.07 0.26
N LYS A 32 5.88 -7.22 -0.86
CA LYS A 32 6.29 -8.54 -1.36
C LYS A 32 7.27 -9.23 -0.41
N LYS A 33 8.26 -8.51 0.13
CA LYS A 33 9.22 -9.10 1.07
C LYS A 33 8.56 -9.52 2.38
N LEU A 34 7.69 -8.67 2.93
CA LEU A 34 6.94 -8.93 4.16
C LEU A 34 6.03 -10.13 3.98
N THR A 35 5.23 -10.16 2.92
CA THR A 35 4.38 -11.32 2.59
C THR A 35 5.18 -12.60 2.41
N ARG A 36 6.34 -12.56 1.75
CA ARG A 36 7.20 -13.73 1.59
C ARG A 36 7.68 -14.25 2.95
N TYR A 37 8.11 -13.35 3.84
CA TYR A 37 8.58 -13.70 5.17
C TYR A 37 7.46 -14.29 6.05
N LEU A 38 6.29 -13.64 6.08
CA LEU A 38 5.14 -14.10 6.86
C LEU A 38 4.67 -15.49 6.42
N ASN A 39 4.58 -15.74 5.11
CA ASN A 39 4.28 -17.07 4.60
C ASN A 39 5.38 -18.10 4.97
N TRP A 40 6.66 -17.70 4.97
CA TRP A 40 7.77 -18.59 5.34
C TRP A 40 7.69 -19.04 6.80
N ILE A 41 7.28 -18.17 7.73
CA ILE A 41 7.02 -18.54 9.14
C ILE A 41 5.64 -19.20 9.36
N GLY A 42 4.90 -19.47 8.27
CA GLY A 42 3.64 -20.21 8.29
C GLY A 42 2.39 -19.36 8.53
N VAL A 43 2.46 -18.03 8.38
CA VAL A 43 1.30 -17.13 8.47
C VAL A 43 0.75 -16.85 7.06
N PRO A 44 -0.44 -17.38 6.68
CA PRO A 44 -1.01 -17.19 5.36
C PRO A 44 -1.21 -15.71 5.05
N THR A 45 -0.44 -15.22 4.06
CA THR A 45 -0.40 -13.80 3.71
C THR A 45 -0.52 -13.58 2.21
N LYS A 46 -1.33 -12.60 1.78
CA LYS A 46 -1.52 -12.24 0.36
C LYS A 46 -1.38 -10.73 0.14
N VAL A 47 -0.77 -10.32 -0.99
CA VAL A 47 -0.65 -8.90 -1.39
C VAL A 47 -1.77 -8.53 -2.35
N PHE A 48 -2.44 -7.41 -2.09
CA PHE A 48 -3.44 -6.79 -2.94
C PHE A 48 -2.89 -5.48 -3.50
N ASN A 49 -2.35 -5.52 -4.72
CA ASN A 49 -1.69 -4.36 -5.34
C ASN A 49 -2.67 -3.57 -6.21
N LEU A 50 -3.09 -2.39 -5.74
CA LEU A 50 -4.08 -1.55 -6.44
C LEU A 50 -3.61 -1.08 -7.81
N GLY A 51 -2.30 -1.09 -8.06
CA GLY A 51 -1.76 -0.82 -9.39
C GLY A 51 -2.18 -1.86 -10.44
N VAL A 52 -2.36 -3.13 -10.04
CA VAL A 52 -2.86 -4.23 -10.88
C VAL A 52 -4.34 -4.02 -11.18
N TYR A 53 -5.18 -3.89 -10.16
CA TYR A 53 -6.62 -3.61 -10.29
C TYR A 53 -6.90 -2.41 -11.21
N ARG A 54 -6.14 -1.33 -11.05
CA ARG A 54 -6.28 -0.13 -11.88
C ARG A 54 -5.87 -0.36 -13.33
N ARG A 55 -4.88 -1.22 -13.62
CA ARG A 55 -4.51 -1.56 -15.01
C ARG A 55 -5.54 -2.47 -15.68
N GLU A 56 -6.17 -3.35 -14.92
CA GLU A 56 -7.26 -4.19 -15.44
C GLU A 56 -8.52 -3.36 -15.73
N ALA A 57 -8.83 -2.38 -14.87
CA ALA A 57 -9.94 -1.47 -15.08
C ALA A 57 -9.68 -0.45 -16.21
N VAL A 58 -8.43 -0.01 -16.38
CA VAL A 58 -8.05 1.02 -17.36
C VAL A 58 -7.11 0.42 -18.40
N LYS A 59 -7.67 0.05 -19.57
CA LYS A 59 -6.96 -0.66 -20.64
C LYS A 59 -5.77 0.12 -21.25
N SER A 60 -5.70 1.45 -21.09
CA SER A 60 -4.53 2.22 -21.51
C SER A 60 -4.17 3.32 -20.52
N TYR A 61 -2.90 3.32 -20.09
CA TYR A 61 -2.30 4.42 -19.36
C TYR A 61 -1.96 5.54 -20.34
N LYS A 62 -2.47 6.76 -20.09
CA LYS A 62 -2.19 7.93 -20.96
C LYS A 62 -1.01 8.75 -20.45
N SER A 63 -1.07 9.19 -19.19
CA SER A 63 -0.08 10.09 -18.58
C SER A 63 -0.36 10.26 -17.08
N TYR A 64 0.47 11.07 -16.43
CA TYR A 64 0.27 11.57 -15.07
C TYR A 64 -1.08 12.27 -14.84
N ASP A 65 -1.77 12.73 -15.90
CA ASP A 65 -3.07 13.43 -15.82
C ASP A 65 -4.17 12.57 -15.16
N PHE A 66 -4.06 11.25 -15.28
CA PHE A 66 -4.93 10.31 -14.59
C PHE A 66 -4.79 10.39 -13.06
N PHE A 67 -3.66 10.87 -12.55
CA PHE A 67 -3.39 10.92 -11.11
C PHE A 67 -3.71 12.24 -10.45
N ARG A 68 -4.07 13.27 -11.22
CA ARG A 68 -4.45 14.56 -10.67
C ARG A 68 -5.64 14.41 -9.71
N HIS A 69 -5.69 15.27 -8.70
CA HIS A 69 -6.74 15.24 -7.68
C HIS A 69 -8.04 15.89 -8.16
N ASP A 70 -7.95 16.80 -9.13
CA ASP A 70 -9.08 17.46 -9.80
C ASP A 70 -9.67 16.66 -10.97
N ASN A 71 -9.06 15.52 -11.31
CA ASN A 71 -9.62 14.58 -12.28
C ASN A 71 -10.67 13.69 -11.62
N GLU A 72 -11.92 14.16 -11.57
CA GLU A 72 -13.04 13.48 -10.90
C GLU A 72 -13.30 12.06 -11.44
N GLU A 73 -13.20 11.87 -12.76
CA GLU A 73 -13.40 10.56 -13.39
C GLU A 73 -12.31 9.56 -12.94
N ALA A 74 -11.05 9.97 -12.99
CA ALA A 74 -9.95 9.13 -12.55
C ALA A 74 -9.94 8.90 -11.03
N MET A 75 -10.39 9.87 -10.23
CA MET A 75 -10.64 9.69 -8.80
C MET A 75 -11.71 8.63 -8.55
N ARG A 76 -12.83 8.67 -9.29
CA ARG A 76 -13.91 7.68 -9.20
C ARG A 76 -13.42 6.27 -9.55
N ILE A 77 -12.68 6.13 -10.66
CA ILE A 77 -12.10 4.85 -11.07
C ILE A 77 -11.12 4.32 -10.00
N ARG A 78 -10.20 5.15 -9.51
CA ARG A 78 -9.23 4.76 -8.46
C ARG A 78 -9.93 4.38 -7.16
N LYS A 79 -11.03 5.04 -6.80
CA LYS A 79 -11.85 4.68 -5.64
C LYS A 79 -12.53 3.32 -5.86
N GLN A 80 -13.09 3.09 -7.03
CA GLN A 80 -13.71 1.80 -7.37
C GLN A 80 -12.70 0.65 -7.32
N CYS A 81 -11.50 0.82 -7.87
CA CYS A 81 -10.44 -0.18 -7.78
C CYS A 81 -10.07 -0.52 -6.32
N ALA A 82 -10.10 0.47 -5.43
CA ALA A 82 -9.84 0.24 -4.01
C ALA A 82 -10.97 -0.57 -3.37
N LEU A 83 -12.23 -0.28 -3.69
CA LEU A 83 -13.39 -1.03 -3.17
C LEU A 83 -13.38 -2.48 -3.64
N VAL A 84 -13.11 -2.73 -4.92
CA VAL A 84 -12.99 -4.09 -5.47
C VAL A 84 -11.87 -4.86 -4.76
N ALA A 85 -10.71 -4.24 -4.58
CA ALA A 85 -9.60 -4.88 -3.86
C ALA A 85 -9.92 -5.16 -2.38
N LEU A 86 -10.73 -4.32 -1.72
CA LEU A 86 -11.18 -4.59 -0.35
C LEU A 86 -12.17 -5.75 -0.27
N GLU A 87 -13.05 -5.91 -1.26
CA GLU A 87 -13.92 -7.07 -1.33
C GLU A 87 -13.11 -8.37 -1.52
N ASP A 88 -12.08 -8.35 -2.37
CA ASP A 88 -11.18 -9.49 -2.52
C ASP A 88 -10.39 -9.79 -1.23
N VAL A 89 -10.04 -8.77 -0.44
CA VAL A 89 -9.45 -8.94 0.91
C VAL A 89 -10.43 -9.67 1.83
N LYS A 90 -11.71 -9.31 1.80
CA LYS A 90 -12.76 -9.96 2.60
C LYS A 90 -12.91 -11.43 2.20
N VAL A 91 -13.01 -11.72 0.90
CA VAL A 91 -13.07 -13.09 0.37
C VAL A 91 -11.84 -13.89 0.81
N TYR A 92 -10.65 -13.29 0.73
CA TYR A 92 -9.42 -13.95 1.17
C TYR A 92 -9.44 -14.34 2.66
N PHE A 93 -9.95 -13.47 3.53
CA PHE A 93 -10.05 -13.77 4.95
C PHE A 93 -11.15 -14.79 5.28
N ILE A 94 -12.30 -14.74 4.61
CA ILE A 94 -13.47 -15.56 4.95
C ILE A 94 -13.40 -16.93 4.27
N GLU A 95 -13.03 -16.99 2.99
CA GLU A 95 -13.16 -18.18 2.16
C GLU A 95 -11.81 -18.88 1.94
N GLU A 96 -10.72 -18.12 1.82
CA GLU A 96 -9.38 -18.68 1.54
C GLU A 96 -8.57 -19.00 2.82
N SER A 97 -9.15 -18.84 4.01
CA SER A 97 -8.47 -19.00 5.31
C SER A 97 -7.21 -18.13 5.46
N GLY A 98 -7.21 -16.94 4.83
CA GLY A 98 -6.16 -15.96 4.96
C GLY A 98 -6.05 -15.38 6.38
N GLN A 99 -4.84 -15.05 6.83
CA GLN A 99 -4.63 -14.40 8.13
C GLN A 99 -4.15 -12.96 8.00
N ILE A 100 -3.33 -12.65 6.99
CA ILE A 100 -2.83 -11.30 6.75
C ILE A 100 -3.04 -10.88 5.30
N ALA A 101 -3.66 -9.73 5.10
CA ALA A 101 -3.76 -9.10 3.79
C ALA A 101 -2.88 -7.85 3.76
N VAL A 102 -2.02 -7.73 2.76
CA VAL A 102 -1.21 -6.52 2.53
C VAL A 102 -1.83 -5.69 1.43
N PHE A 103 -2.43 -4.57 1.79
CA PHE A 103 -3.07 -3.63 0.89
C PHE A 103 -2.05 -2.61 0.35
N ASP A 104 -1.47 -2.92 -0.81
CA ASP A 104 -0.40 -2.15 -1.44
C ASP A 104 -0.97 -1.06 -2.36
N ALA A 105 -1.04 0.16 -1.81
CA ALA A 105 -1.45 1.37 -2.50
C ALA A 105 -0.77 2.61 -1.89
N THR A 106 -1.05 3.80 -2.41
CA THR A 106 -0.49 5.04 -1.87
C THR A 106 -1.12 5.44 -0.53
N ASN A 107 -2.46 5.33 -0.40
CA ASN A 107 -3.22 5.65 0.81
C ASN A 107 -2.80 6.95 1.51
N THR A 108 -2.47 7.97 0.71
CA THR A 108 -1.83 9.22 1.13
C THR A 108 -2.81 10.20 1.80
N THR A 109 -4.13 10.03 1.63
CA THR A 109 -5.14 10.93 2.22
C THR A 109 -5.78 10.29 3.45
N ARG A 110 -6.18 11.12 4.42
CA ARG A 110 -6.93 10.67 5.61
C ARG A 110 -8.26 10.02 5.21
N GLU A 111 -9.01 10.65 4.30
CA GLU A 111 -10.28 10.11 3.77
C GLU A 111 -10.14 8.65 3.27
N ARG A 112 -9.05 8.33 2.55
CA ARG A 112 -8.82 6.97 2.07
C ARG A 112 -8.54 6.01 3.22
N ARG A 113 -7.79 6.44 4.24
CA ARG A 113 -7.47 5.62 5.40
C ARG A 113 -8.71 5.40 6.28
N ASP A 114 -9.54 6.42 6.45
CA ASP A 114 -10.81 6.33 7.19
C ASP A 114 -11.78 5.34 6.52
N MET A 115 -11.84 5.35 5.18
CA MET A 115 -12.59 4.35 4.40
C MET A 115 -12.11 2.92 4.67
N ILE A 116 -10.79 2.70 4.72
CA ILE A 116 -10.21 1.37 4.99
C ILE A 116 -10.46 0.96 6.46
N LEU A 117 -10.33 1.90 7.40
CA LEU A 117 -10.61 1.67 8.83
C LEU A 117 -12.07 1.30 9.07
N ALA A 118 -13.01 1.98 8.40
CA ALA A 118 -14.44 1.66 8.47
C ALA A 118 -14.70 0.23 7.96
N PHE A 119 -14.17 -0.12 6.79
CA PHE A 119 -14.25 -1.48 6.25
C PHE A 119 -13.68 -2.53 7.22
N ALA A 120 -12.49 -2.27 7.80
CA ALA A 120 -11.87 -3.20 8.74
C ALA A 120 -12.70 -3.35 10.02
N LYS A 121 -13.25 -2.25 10.54
CA LYS A 121 -14.10 -2.25 11.73
C LYS A 121 -15.38 -3.05 11.53
N GLU A 122 -16.06 -2.87 10.38
CA GLU A 122 -17.28 -3.61 10.04
C GLU A 122 -17.05 -5.13 9.98
N ASN A 123 -15.86 -5.55 9.53
CA ASN A 123 -15.51 -6.96 9.40
C ASN A 123 -14.67 -7.51 10.58
N SER A 124 -14.47 -6.71 11.64
CA SER A 124 -13.65 -7.08 12.81
C SER A 124 -12.21 -7.47 12.49
N TYR A 125 -11.61 -6.81 11.51
CA TYR A 125 -10.20 -6.95 11.16
C TYR A 125 -9.33 -5.97 11.95
N LYS A 126 -8.14 -6.43 12.36
CA LYS A 126 -7.10 -5.52 12.87
C LYS A 126 -6.49 -4.74 11.71
N VAL A 127 -6.00 -3.54 11.99
CA VAL A 127 -5.33 -2.70 10.99
C VAL A 127 -3.96 -2.29 11.51
N PHE A 128 -2.93 -2.49 10.67
CA PHE A 128 -1.58 -2.03 10.95
C PHE A 128 -1.05 -1.25 9.75
N PHE A 129 -0.68 0.02 9.94
CA PHE A 129 -0.17 0.84 8.84
C PHE A 129 1.34 0.75 8.71
N VAL A 130 1.82 0.67 7.47
CA VAL A 130 3.25 0.75 7.14
C VAL A 130 3.45 1.92 6.19
N GLU A 131 3.92 3.05 6.74
CA GLU A 131 4.22 4.25 5.97
C GLU A 131 5.69 4.29 5.56
N SER A 132 5.96 4.36 4.27
CA SER A 132 7.32 4.54 3.75
C SER A 132 7.54 6.01 3.36
N VAL A 133 8.41 6.67 4.11
CA VAL A 133 8.79 8.08 3.92
C VAL A 133 10.24 8.11 3.44
N CYS A 134 10.48 8.78 2.31
CA CYS A 134 11.83 8.96 1.81
C CYS A 134 11.86 10.25 0.97
N ASP A 135 12.75 11.15 1.39
CA ASP A 135 12.92 12.48 0.80
C ASP A 135 14.26 12.59 0.05
N ASP A 136 15.07 11.52 0.05
CA ASP A 136 16.34 11.43 -0.63
C ASP A 136 16.14 11.35 -2.17
N PRO A 137 16.52 12.39 -2.93
CA PRO A 137 16.32 12.44 -4.38
C PRO A 137 17.03 11.32 -5.14
N GLU A 138 18.20 10.86 -4.66
CA GLU A 138 18.98 9.82 -5.32
C GLU A 138 18.29 8.47 -5.20
N VAL A 139 17.80 8.15 -3.99
CA VAL A 139 17.01 6.94 -3.74
C VAL A 139 15.73 6.95 -4.58
N ILE A 140 15.07 8.11 -4.68
CA ILE A 140 13.84 8.26 -5.47
C ILE A 140 14.14 8.02 -6.95
N ALA A 141 15.18 8.64 -7.50
CA ALA A 141 15.59 8.48 -8.89
C ALA A 141 15.95 7.01 -9.18
N ALA A 142 16.74 6.37 -8.33
CA ALA A 142 17.09 4.95 -8.45
C ALA A 142 15.83 4.06 -8.45
N ASN A 143 14.90 4.28 -7.53
CA ASN A 143 13.65 3.51 -7.46
C ASN A 143 12.77 3.68 -8.71
N ILE A 144 12.79 4.86 -9.35
CA ILE A 144 12.07 5.09 -10.60
C ILE A 144 12.76 4.33 -11.75
N LEU A 145 14.08 4.44 -11.86
CA LEU A 145 14.86 3.79 -12.92
C LEU A 145 14.76 2.26 -12.85
N ASP A 146 14.91 1.68 -11.65
CA ASP A 146 15.00 0.23 -11.48
C ASP A 146 13.65 -0.46 -11.70
N VAL A 147 12.55 0.16 -11.27
CA VAL A 147 11.27 -0.54 -11.12
C VAL A 147 10.11 0.10 -11.88
N LYS A 148 10.26 1.35 -12.36
CA LYS A 148 9.16 2.07 -13.03
C LYS A 148 9.38 2.22 -14.52
N VAL A 149 10.62 2.30 -14.99
CA VAL A 149 10.93 2.22 -16.42
C VAL A 149 10.50 0.88 -17.03
N SER A 150 10.57 -0.21 -16.26
CA SER A 150 10.14 -1.55 -16.68
C SER A 150 8.69 -1.88 -16.31
N SER A 151 7.94 -0.91 -15.77
CA SER A 151 6.55 -1.11 -15.34
C SER A 151 5.62 -1.27 -16.55
N PRO A 152 4.59 -2.13 -16.48
CA PRO A 152 3.54 -2.21 -17.52
C PRO A 152 2.77 -0.90 -17.72
N ASP A 153 2.90 0.05 -16.79
CA ASP A 153 2.34 1.40 -16.94
C ASP A 153 3.02 2.17 -18.10
N TYR A 154 4.24 1.83 -18.51
CA TYR A 154 5.00 2.53 -19.56
C TYR A 154 5.41 1.59 -20.70
N PRO A 155 4.61 1.51 -21.78
CA PRO A 155 4.93 0.68 -22.94
C PRO A 155 6.09 1.25 -23.78
N GLU A 156 6.25 2.59 -23.80
CA GLU A 156 7.39 3.25 -24.43
C GLU A 156 8.65 3.14 -23.58
N ARG A 157 9.78 2.83 -24.23
CA ARG A 157 11.07 2.59 -23.55
C ARG A 157 11.95 3.84 -23.41
N ASN A 158 11.46 5.03 -23.79
CA ASN A 158 12.25 6.25 -23.58
C ASN A 158 12.29 6.58 -22.08
N ARG A 159 13.44 6.31 -21.47
CA ARG A 159 13.67 6.47 -20.03
C ARG A 159 13.45 7.90 -19.55
N GLU A 160 13.78 8.89 -20.37
CA GLU A 160 13.67 10.31 -20.03
C GLU A 160 12.20 10.72 -19.92
N ASN A 161 11.38 10.36 -20.92
CA ASN A 161 9.94 10.65 -20.92
C ASN A 161 9.22 9.95 -19.75
N VAL A 162 9.59 8.70 -19.46
CA VAL A 162 9.02 7.94 -18.34
C VAL A 162 9.39 8.59 -17.00
N MET A 163 10.63 9.04 -16.85
CA MET A 163 11.09 9.75 -15.65
C MET A 163 10.29 11.04 -15.46
N GLU A 164 10.16 11.85 -16.52
CA GLU A 164 9.44 13.12 -16.46
C GLU A 164 7.96 12.93 -16.08
N ASP A 165 7.26 11.99 -16.72
CA ASP A 165 5.87 11.65 -16.39
C ASP A 165 5.75 11.14 -14.95
N PHE A 166 6.67 10.29 -14.50
CA PHE A 166 6.61 9.71 -13.16
C PHE A 166 6.90 10.76 -12.07
N LEU A 167 7.78 11.72 -12.31
CA LEU A 167 8.01 12.85 -11.41
C LEU A 167 6.76 13.72 -11.31
N LYS A 168 6.12 14.08 -12.44
CA LYS A 168 4.84 14.81 -12.45
C LYS A 168 3.73 14.05 -11.71
N ARG A 169 3.71 12.72 -11.85
CA ARG A 169 2.81 11.85 -11.07
C ARG A 169 3.09 11.94 -9.57
N ILE A 170 4.34 11.97 -9.11
CA ILE A 170 4.67 12.15 -7.70
C ILE A 170 4.15 13.50 -7.19
N GLU A 171 4.35 14.57 -7.96
CA GLU A 171 3.85 15.91 -7.60
C GLU A 171 2.33 15.92 -7.44
N CYS A 172 1.58 15.22 -8.30
CA CYS A 172 0.12 15.09 -8.15
C CYS A 172 -0.29 14.52 -6.78
N TYR A 173 0.47 13.55 -6.24
CA TYR A 173 0.20 12.97 -4.93
C TYR A 173 0.68 13.84 -3.77
N LYS A 174 1.75 14.63 -3.94
CA LYS A 174 2.23 15.54 -2.90
C LYS A 174 1.18 16.59 -2.51
N VAL A 175 0.40 17.08 -3.48
CA VAL A 175 -0.64 18.10 -3.25
C VAL A 175 -1.64 17.70 -2.16
N THR A 176 -1.96 16.41 -2.05
CA THR A 176 -2.98 15.89 -1.11
C THR A 176 -2.40 14.96 -0.05
N TYR A 177 -1.07 14.80 0.01
CA TYR A 177 -0.46 13.87 0.94
C TYR A 177 -0.55 14.39 2.38
N GLN A 178 -1.21 13.59 3.23
CA GLN A 178 -1.33 13.78 4.66
C GLN A 178 -0.62 12.61 5.36
N PRO A 179 0.67 12.77 5.73
CA PRO A 179 1.42 11.74 6.45
C PRO A 179 0.73 11.34 7.76
N LEU A 180 1.06 10.16 8.30
CA LEU A 180 0.55 9.78 9.62
C LEU A 180 1.04 10.77 10.69
N ASP A 181 0.18 11.16 11.61
CA ASP A 181 0.48 12.09 12.69
C ASP A 181 0.33 11.39 14.06
N PRO A 182 1.43 10.91 14.69
CA PRO A 182 1.37 10.23 15.98
C PRO A 182 0.92 11.11 17.14
N VAL A 183 0.92 12.44 16.99
CA VAL A 183 0.67 13.37 18.10
C VAL A 183 -0.80 13.73 18.19
N ASP A 184 -1.44 14.00 17.06
CA ASP A 184 -2.83 14.48 17.02
C ASP A 184 -3.78 13.46 16.35
N TYR A 185 -3.85 13.46 15.02
CA TYR A 185 -4.90 12.73 14.28
C TYR A 185 -4.77 11.21 14.36
N ASP A 186 -3.57 10.66 14.22
CA ASP A 186 -3.32 9.22 14.10
C ASP A 186 -2.76 8.61 15.41
N LYS A 187 -2.85 9.33 16.55
CA LYS A 187 -2.29 8.93 17.86
C LYS A 187 -2.80 7.58 18.37
N ASP A 188 -4.02 7.20 17.99
CA ASP A 188 -4.67 5.97 18.41
C ASP A 188 -4.45 4.80 17.43
N LEU A 189 -3.81 5.04 16.28
CA LEU A 189 -3.58 4.03 15.25
C LEU A 189 -2.30 3.22 15.49
N SER A 190 -2.34 1.95 15.12
CA SER A 190 -1.18 1.04 15.13
C SER A 190 -0.39 1.20 13.83
N PHE A 191 0.87 1.64 13.91
CA PHE A 191 1.66 1.83 12.71
C PHE A 191 3.18 1.83 12.91
N ILE A 192 3.88 1.69 11.79
CA ILE A 192 5.30 1.98 11.65
C ILE A 192 5.54 2.96 10.49
N LYS A 193 6.34 3.99 10.73
CA LYS A 193 6.96 4.82 9.70
C LYS A 193 8.38 4.32 9.46
N VAL A 194 8.67 3.93 8.23
CA VAL A 194 10.01 3.58 7.76
C VAL A 194 10.57 4.78 7.03
N ILE A 195 11.59 5.42 7.61
CA ILE A 195 12.13 6.69 7.13
C ILE A 195 13.48 6.44 6.45
N ASN A 196 13.63 6.96 5.23
CA ASN A 196 14.84 6.89 4.41
C ASN A 196 15.42 5.47 4.33
N VAL A 197 14.63 4.54 3.78
CA VAL A 197 15.06 3.15 3.53
C VAL A 197 15.53 2.43 4.82
N GLY A 198 14.92 2.77 5.95
CA GLY A 198 15.20 2.12 7.24
C GLY A 198 16.33 2.76 8.04
N GLN A 199 16.79 3.96 7.68
CA GLN A 199 17.69 4.74 8.54
C GLN A 199 17.05 5.05 9.90
N ARG A 200 15.74 5.30 9.92
CA ARG A 200 14.99 5.57 11.15
C ARG A 200 13.61 4.93 11.09
N PHE A 201 13.08 4.62 12.27
CA PHE A 201 11.74 4.09 12.45
C PHE A 201 11.00 4.89 13.52
N LEU A 202 9.70 5.10 13.30
CA LEU A 202 8.77 5.56 14.32
C LEU A 202 7.68 4.51 14.43
N VAL A 203 7.46 3.98 15.63
CA VAL A 203 6.46 2.94 15.88
C VAL A 203 5.44 3.49 16.87
N ASN A 204 4.15 3.30 16.58
CA ASN A 204 3.05 3.69 17.46
C ASN A 204 2.14 2.48 17.72
N ARG A 205 1.81 2.26 19.00
CA ARG A 205 0.82 1.29 19.49
C ARG A 205 0.86 -0.10 18.82
N VAL A 206 1.90 -0.88 19.10
CA VAL A 206 1.93 -2.30 18.75
C VAL A 206 0.90 -3.05 19.60
N GLN A 207 -0.02 -3.78 18.95
CA GLN A 207 -1.20 -4.36 19.62
C GLN A 207 -1.02 -5.82 20.03
N ASP A 208 -0.21 -6.58 19.28
CA ASP A 208 -0.07 -8.02 19.47
C ASP A 208 1.31 -8.51 19.01
N TYR A 209 1.46 -9.84 18.93
CA TYR A 209 2.71 -10.53 18.62
C TYR A 209 3.14 -10.37 17.14
N ILE A 210 2.18 -10.17 16.25
CA ILE A 210 2.39 -10.21 14.79
C ILE A 210 2.61 -8.82 14.18
#